data_AF-A0A6G4VKI3-F1
#
_entry.id   AF-A0A6G4VKI3-F1
#
_cell.length_a   1.000
_cell.length_b   1.000
_cell.length_c   1.000
_cell.angle_alpha   90.00
_cell.angle_beta   90.00
_cell.angle_gamma   90.00
#
_symmetry.space_group_name_H-M   'P 1'
#
loop_
_entity.id
_entity.type
_entity.pdbx_description
1 polymer ?
#
loop_
_entity_poly.entity_id
_entity_poly.type
_entity_poly.pdbx_seq_one_letter_code
_entity_poly.pdbx_strand_id
1 'polypeptide(L)'
;MRRFNDYFAAGMADRRFYESVGRTVTDDDLAEELGALLPAEHAVERDGIWARVRPSGLAPLPDHGWKIHLSAIPADAHVALRAVCEEFGRGAFAFKCLRATRFVKMSTARWWAPGQIGKVMTLYPRSAQECRELLARLAPVTAGIRGPYVLTDKRYGQSALYYRYGEFRALGPRDIDGARVPLLSGPDGLTWEDERVPAYRRPPWVPELFEDDRA
;
A
#
# COMPACT_ATOMS: atom_id res chain seq x y z
N MET A 1 24.23 -7.55 -6.57
CA MET A 1 23.73 -6.53 -7.53
C MET A 1 22.44 -5.82 -7.06
N ARG A 2 22.20 -5.67 -5.74
CA ARG A 2 21.05 -4.92 -5.16
C ARG A 2 21.42 -3.57 -4.54
N ARG A 3 22.70 -3.36 -4.20
CA ARG A 3 23.21 -2.08 -3.68
C ARG A 3 23.02 -0.90 -4.66
N PHE A 4 22.91 -1.16 -5.97
CA PHE A 4 22.79 -0.11 -6.99
C PHE A 4 21.45 0.67 -6.91
N ASN A 5 20.37 0.04 -6.43
CA ASN A 5 19.05 0.67 -6.36
C ASN A 5 18.96 1.72 -5.24
N ASP A 6 19.66 1.51 -4.12
CA ASP A 6 19.66 2.45 -2.98
C ASP A 6 20.47 3.72 -3.30
N TYR A 7 21.55 3.60 -4.08
CA TYR A 7 22.39 4.73 -4.49
C TYR A 7 21.71 5.64 -5.53
N PHE A 8 20.88 5.09 -6.43
CA PHE A 8 20.22 5.89 -7.47
C PHE A 8 19.01 6.67 -6.96
N ALA A 9 18.27 6.13 -6.01
CA ALA A 9 17.29 6.91 -5.27
C ALA A 9 17.98 8.13 -4.63
N ALA A 10 19.10 7.92 -3.94
CA ALA A 10 19.87 9.01 -3.34
C ALA A 10 20.46 10.02 -4.37
N GLY A 11 20.82 9.57 -5.58
CA GLY A 11 21.35 10.45 -6.64
C GLY A 11 20.31 11.36 -7.33
N MET A 12 19.02 11.09 -7.17
CA MET A 12 17.94 11.97 -7.66
C MET A 12 17.50 13.03 -6.64
N ALA A 13 18.02 12.96 -5.41
CA ALA A 13 17.79 13.96 -4.36
C ALA A 13 18.68 15.21 -4.54
N ASP A 14 19.94 15.02 -4.94
CA ASP A 14 20.91 16.10 -5.24
C ASP A 14 22.01 15.55 -6.19
N ARG A 15 22.42 16.31 -7.21
CA ARG A 15 23.53 15.93 -8.12
C ARG A 15 24.91 15.87 -7.43
N ARG A 16 25.01 16.22 -6.15
CA ARG A 16 26.29 16.33 -5.41
C ARG A 16 26.32 15.62 -4.05
N PHE A 17 25.20 15.12 -3.51
CA PHE A 17 25.20 14.41 -2.22
C PHE A 17 24.18 13.27 -2.17
N TYR A 18 24.60 12.12 -1.63
CA TYR A 18 23.78 10.92 -1.42
C TYR A 18 22.87 11.10 -0.19
N GLU A 19 21.72 11.74 -0.35
CA GLU A 19 20.71 11.87 0.72
C GLU A 19 19.44 11.06 0.40
N SER A 20 18.75 10.54 1.43
CA SER A 20 17.53 9.77 1.22
C SER A 20 16.43 10.64 0.60
N VAL A 21 15.83 10.21 -0.52
CA VAL A 21 14.75 10.91 -1.27
C VAL A 21 13.62 11.44 -0.38
N GLY A 22 13.34 10.82 0.76
CA GLY A 22 12.31 11.27 1.70
C GLY A 22 12.63 12.56 2.46
N ARG A 23 13.91 12.99 2.50
CA ARG A 23 14.37 14.18 3.24
C ARG A 23 14.50 15.45 2.39
N THR A 24 14.58 15.32 1.07
CA THR A 24 15.08 16.38 0.19
C THR A 24 14.00 17.15 -0.58
N VAL A 25 12.71 16.88 -0.35
CA VAL A 25 11.65 17.37 -1.23
C VAL A 25 10.39 17.88 -0.51
N THR A 26 9.89 19.03 -0.99
CA THR A 26 8.85 19.88 -0.38
C THR A 26 7.43 19.65 -0.89
N ASP A 27 7.20 19.09 -2.09
CA ASP A 27 5.81 18.90 -2.53
C ASP A 27 5.24 17.65 -1.85
N ASP A 28 4.40 17.86 -0.87
CA ASP A 28 3.64 16.83 -0.17
C ASP A 28 2.17 16.91 -0.61
N ASP A 29 1.93 17.18 -1.90
CA ASP A 29 0.63 17.51 -2.50
C ASP A 29 -0.48 16.52 -2.13
N LEU A 30 -0.20 15.21 -2.16
CA LEU A 30 -1.16 14.19 -1.75
C LEU A 30 -1.34 14.15 -0.23
N ALA A 31 -0.30 14.40 0.57
CA ALA A 31 -0.41 14.41 2.03
C ALA A 31 -1.09 15.67 2.57
N GLU A 32 -0.91 16.81 1.91
CA GLU A 32 -1.60 18.08 2.20
C GLU A 32 -3.09 17.96 1.88
N GLU A 33 -3.42 17.46 0.69
CA GLU A 33 -4.82 17.20 0.32
C GLU A 33 -5.45 16.17 1.26
N LEU A 34 -4.74 15.09 1.60
CA LEU A 34 -5.19 14.11 2.57
C LEU A 34 -5.53 14.78 3.92
N GLY A 35 -4.66 15.66 4.43
CA GLY A 35 -4.92 16.39 5.67
C GLY A 35 -6.14 17.31 5.60
N ALA A 36 -6.43 17.89 4.42
CA ALA A 36 -7.59 18.74 4.21
C ALA A 36 -8.91 17.96 4.05
N LEU A 37 -8.85 16.72 3.56
CA LEU A 37 -10.02 15.86 3.33
C LEU A 37 -10.45 15.06 4.57
N LEU A 38 -9.55 14.83 5.52
CA LEU A 38 -9.87 14.05 6.72
C LEU A 38 -10.60 14.89 7.78
N PRO A 39 -11.48 14.26 8.58
CA PRO A 39 -11.97 14.86 9.82
C PRO A 39 -10.81 15.30 10.74
N ALA A 40 -11.00 16.41 11.45
CA ALA A 40 -9.94 17.09 12.22
C ALA A 40 -9.35 16.24 13.35
N GLU A 41 -10.08 15.23 13.82
CA GLU A 41 -9.66 14.27 14.84
C GLU A 41 -8.65 13.22 14.34
N HIS A 42 -8.39 13.16 13.02
CA HIS A 42 -7.50 12.17 12.42
C HIS A 42 -6.21 12.81 11.92
N ALA A 43 -5.10 12.42 12.53
CA ALA A 43 -3.78 12.90 12.16
C ALA A 43 -3.20 12.14 10.95
N VAL A 44 -2.47 12.88 10.10
CA VAL A 44 -1.65 12.33 9.02
C VAL A 44 -0.20 12.25 9.47
N GLU A 45 0.33 11.03 9.59
CA GLU A 45 1.73 10.78 9.90
C GLU A 45 2.55 10.65 8.61
N ARG A 46 3.64 11.41 8.47
CA ARG A 46 4.56 11.34 7.33
C ARG A 46 5.80 10.53 7.69
N ASP A 47 6.18 9.58 6.84
CA ASP A 47 7.39 8.77 7.01
C ASP A 47 7.96 8.31 5.67
N GLY A 48 9.19 8.72 5.37
CA GLY A 48 9.80 8.49 4.07
C GLY A 48 8.91 9.04 2.94
N ILE A 49 8.53 8.20 1.99
CA ILE A 49 7.66 8.56 0.86
C ILE A 49 6.15 8.41 1.17
N TRP A 50 5.78 8.01 2.39
CA TRP A 50 4.42 7.63 2.75
C TRP A 50 3.77 8.67 3.66
N ALA A 51 2.47 8.86 3.46
CA ALA A 51 1.55 9.46 4.43
C ALA A 51 0.62 8.37 4.96
N ARG A 52 0.42 8.33 6.28
CA ARG A 52 -0.34 7.28 6.99
C ARG A 52 -1.46 7.89 7.80
N VAL A 53 -2.60 7.22 7.78
CA VAL A 53 -3.77 7.55 8.60
C VAL A 53 -4.06 6.36 9.51
N ARG A 54 -4.09 6.63 10.82
CA ARG A 54 -4.54 5.68 11.83
C ARG A 54 -5.66 6.35 12.63
N PRO A 55 -6.93 5.94 12.43
CA PRO A 55 -8.04 6.55 13.15
C PRO A 55 -7.88 6.38 14.66
N SER A 56 -8.06 7.48 15.39
CA SER A 56 -8.18 7.48 16.84
C SER A 56 -9.42 6.68 17.25
N GLY A 57 -9.27 5.76 18.21
CA GLY A 57 -10.37 4.91 18.69
C GLY A 57 -10.62 3.61 17.90
N LEU A 58 -9.90 3.38 16.79
CA LEU A 58 -9.94 2.08 16.13
C LEU A 58 -9.14 1.04 16.94
N ALA A 59 -9.67 -0.17 17.06
CA ALA A 59 -8.93 -1.29 17.64
C ALA A 59 -7.59 -1.51 16.90
N PRO A 60 -6.55 -2.00 17.60
CA PRO A 60 -5.27 -2.30 16.97
C PRO A 60 -5.44 -3.21 15.75
N LEU A 61 -4.69 -2.90 14.68
CA LEU A 61 -4.62 -3.78 13.52
C LEU A 61 -3.97 -5.12 13.91
N PRO A 62 -4.40 -6.24 13.30
CA PRO A 62 -3.66 -7.50 13.41
C PRO A 62 -2.25 -7.36 12.81
N ASP A 63 -1.34 -8.25 13.16
CA ASP A 63 0.03 -8.22 12.61
C ASP A 63 0.08 -8.55 11.11
N HIS A 64 -0.91 -9.29 10.61
CA HIS A 64 -1.11 -9.61 9.21
C HIS A 64 -2.60 -9.79 8.88
N GLY A 65 -2.93 -9.69 7.60
CA GLY A 65 -4.30 -9.85 7.14
C GLY A 65 -4.47 -9.57 5.65
N TRP A 66 -5.73 -9.47 5.22
CA TRP A 66 -6.07 -8.97 3.90
C TRP A 66 -5.83 -7.47 3.82
N LYS A 67 -5.11 -7.02 2.80
CA LYS A 67 -4.91 -5.60 2.49
C LYS A 67 -5.30 -5.31 1.06
N ILE A 68 -5.79 -4.10 0.84
CA ILE A 68 -6.21 -3.61 -0.46
C ILE A 68 -5.13 -2.65 -0.96
N HIS A 69 -4.67 -2.83 -2.18
CA HIS A 69 -3.82 -1.87 -2.87
C HIS A 69 -4.61 -1.19 -3.98
N LEU A 70 -4.47 0.12 -4.07
CA LEU A 70 -5.01 0.90 -5.18
C LEU A 70 -3.85 1.26 -6.11
N SER A 71 -3.96 0.83 -7.37
CA SER A 71 -3.00 1.15 -8.41
C SER A 71 -3.43 2.39 -9.19
N ALA A 72 -2.53 3.38 -9.31
CA ALA A 72 -2.85 4.59 -10.05
C ALA A 72 -1.62 5.16 -10.78
N ILE A 73 -1.86 5.83 -11.90
CA ILE A 73 -0.89 6.71 -12.56
C ILE A 73 -0.90 8.10 -11.90
N PRO A 74 0.16 8.92 -12.08
CA PRO A 74 0.23 10.24 -11.46
C PRO A 74 -0.98 11.14 -11.73
N ALA A 75 -1.51 11.11 -12.96
CA ALA A 75 -2.66 11.91 -13.36
C ALA A 75 -3.96 11.58 -12.61
N ASP A 76 -4.08 10.35 -12.11
CA ASP A 76 -5.30 9.87 -11.43
C ASP A 76 -5.10 9.76 -9.91
N ALA A 77 -3.92 10.13 -9.38
CA ALA A 77 -3.56 9.94 -7.97
C ALA A 77 -4.45 10.76 -7.00
N HIS A 78 -4.74 12.02 -7.33
CA HIS A 78 -5.64 12.86 -6.53
C HIS A 78 -7.08 12.35 -6.56
N VAL A 79 -7.56 11.86 -7.72
CA VAL A 79 -8.90 11.28 -7.85
C VAL A 79 -9.01 10.01 -6.98
N ALA A 80 -7.99 9.15 -7.01
CA ALA A 80 -7.90 7.99 -6.15
C ALA A 80 -7.94 8.38 -4.66
N LEU A 81 -7.21 9.44 -4.27
CA LEU A 81 -7.13 9.89 -2.88
C LEU A 81 -8.49 10.34 -2.37
N ARG A 82 -9.18 11.17 -3.15
CA ARG A 82 -10.52 11.67 -2.81
C ARG A 82 -11.52 10.53 -2.65
N ALA A 83 -11.52 9.56 -3.55
CA ALA A 83 -12.41 8.38 -3.47
C ALA A 83 -12.17 7.57 -2.18
N VAL A 84 -10.91 7.36 -1.80
CA VAL A 84 -10.56 6.67 -0.54
C VAL A 84 -10.96 7.50 0.68
N CYS A 85 -10.77 8.83 0.65
CA CYS A 85 -11.14 9.72 1.75
C CYS A 85 -12.67 9.82 1.93
N GLU A 86 -13.45 9.81 0.86
CA GLU A 86 -14.92 9.75 0.94
C GLU A 86 -15.37 8.47 1.64
N GLU A 87 -14.84 7.31 1.24
CA GLU A 87 -15.15 6.03 1.88
C GLU A 87 -14.68 5.98 3.33
N PHE A 88 -13.54 6.59 3.63
CA PHE A 88 -13.06 6.75 5.00
C PHE A 88 -14.05 7.53 5.88
N GLY A 89 -14.69 8.58 5.33
CA GLY A 89 -15.73 9.35 6.01
C GLY A 89 -17.00 8.55 6.31
N ARG A 90 -17.30 7.50 5.53
CA ARG A 90 -18.44 6.58 5.77
C ARG A 90 -18.13 5.54 6.84
N GLY A 91 -16.87 5.19 7.02
CA GLY A 91 -16.41 4.25 8.03
C GLY A 91 -14.89 4.23 8.08
N ALA A 92 -14.33 4.59 9.22
CA ALA A 92 -12.89 4.75 9.37
C ALA A 92 -12.13 3.42 9.27
N PHE A 93 -11.03 3.42 8.53
CA PHE A 93 -10.09 2.31 8.40
C PHE A 93 -8.66 2.84 8.33
N ALA A 94 -7.67 2.03 8.71
CA ALA A 94 -6.28 2.44 8.58
C ALA A 94 -5.81 2.33 7.12
N PHE A 95 -5.06 3.32 6.65
CA PHE A 95 -4.47 3.27 5.31
C PHE A 95 -3.20 4.12 5.21
N LYS A 96 -2.48 3.95 4.11
CA LYS A 96 -1.37 4.80 3.71
C LYS A 96 -1.43 5.09 2.22
N CYS A 97 -0.89 6.24 1.83
CA CYS A 97 -0.67 6.59 0.43
C CYS A 97 0.74 7.13 0.22
N LEU A 98 1.20 7.12 -1.03
CA LEU A 98 2.35 7.92 -1.41
C LEU A 98 2.05 9.39 -1.09
N ARG A 99 2.99 10.08 -0.44
CA ARG A 99 2.78 11.44 0.07
C ARG A 99 2.81 12.52 -1.02
N ALA A 100 3.22 12.16 -2.24
CA ALA A 100 3.35 13.11 -3.35
C ALA A 100 3.17 12.45 -4.73
N THR A 101 2.62 13.19 -5.70
CA THR A 101 2.42 12.72 -7.07
C THR A 101 3.72 12.35 -7.78
N ARG A 102 4.84 13.01 -7.43
CA ARG A 102 6.18 12.61 -7.91
C ARG A 102 6.55 11.18 -7.51
N PHE A 103 6.16 10.73 -6.31
CA PHE A 103 6.45 9.37 -5.84
C PHE A 103 5.59 8.35 -6.57
N VAL A 104 4.37 8.73 -6.98
CA VAL A 104 3.54 7.93 -7.89
C VAL A 104 4.24 7.75 -9.23
N LYS A 105 4.83 8.82 -9.78
CA LYS A 105 5.60 8.72 -11.03
C LYS A 105 6.79 7.77 -10.87
N MET A 106 7.53 7.88 -9.76
CA MET A 106 8.65 6.99 -9.47
C MET A 106 8.22 5.52 -9.28
N SER A 107 7.06 5.27 -8.68
CA SER A 107 6.56 3.91 -8.46
C SER A 107 6.16 3.17 -9.74
N THR A 108 6.10 3.86 -10.88
CA THR A 108 5.90 3.23 -12.20
C THR A 108 7.20 2.90 -12.93
N ALA A 109 8.35 3.32 -12.41
CA ALA A 109 9.63 3.14 -13.08
C ALA A 109 10.16 1.69 -12.97
N ARG A 110 10.89 1.23 -14.00
CA ARG A 110 11.44 -0.13 -14.11
C ARG A 110 12.36 -0.52 -12.94
N TRP A 111 13.05 0.44 -12.33
CA TRP A 111 13.96 0.22 -11.21
C TRP A 111 13.27 0.21 -9.85
N TRP A 112 11.98 0.55 -9.79
CA TRP A 112 11.20 0.45 -8.56
C TRP A 112 11.09 -1.01 -8.12
N ALA A 113 10.96 -1.24 -6.81
CA ALA A 113 10.82 -2.59 -6.28
C ALA A 113 9.63 -3.29 -6.96
N PRO A 114 9.84 -4.44 -7.66
CA PRO A 114 8.80 -5.03 -8.51
C PRO A 114 7.47 -5.26 -7.81
N GLY A 115 7.51 -5.71 -6.54
CA GLY A 115 6.31 -5.93 -5.72
C GLY A 115 5.61 -4.66 -5.23
N GLN A 116 6.12 -3.48 -5.54
CA GLN A 116 5.60 -2.16 -5.17
C GLN A 116 5.20 -1.32 -6.38
N ILE A 117 5.38 -1.83 -7.61
CA ILE A 117 5.09 -1.07 -8.82
C ILE A 117 3.61 -0.70 -8.86
N GLY A 118 3.33 0.59 -9.11
CA GLY A 118 1.98 1.12 -9.26
C GLY A 118 1.14 1.27 -8.00
N LYS A 119 1.56 0.69 -6.87
CA LYS A 119 0.80 0.71 -5.61
C LYS A 119 0.89 2.11 -4.99
N VAL A 120 -0.14 2.93 -5.23
CA VAL A 120 -0.21 4.30 -4.70
C VAL A 120 -0.76 4.31 -3.29
N MET A 121 -1.72 3.45 -2.99
CA MET A 121 -2.32 3.35 -1.65
C MET A 121 -2.36 1.91 -1.16
N THR A 122 -2.37 1.76 0.16
CA THR A 122 -2.61 0.49 0.85
C THR A 122 -3.59 0.72 1.97
N LEU A 123 -4.73 0.03 1.95
CA LEU A 123 -5.74 0.06 2.98
C LEU A 123 -5.64 -1.23 3.81
N TYR A 124 -5.91 -1.11 5.10
CA TYR A 124 -5.75 -2.17 6.09
C TYR A 124 -7.09 -2.47 6.78
N PRO A 125 -7.98 -3.25 6.14
CA PRO A 125 -9.15 -3.82 6.79
C PRO A 125 -8.75 -4.70 7.98
N ARG A 126 -9.59 -4.79 9.02
CA ARG A 126 -9.32 -5.62 10.22
C ARG A 126 -9.76 -7.06 10.06
N SER A 127 -10.61 -7.36 9.08
CA SER A 127 -11.12 -8.70 8.83
C SER A 127 -11.34 -8.96 7.34
N ALA A 128 -11.51 -10.24 6.98
CA ALA A 128 -11.90 -10.62 5.61
C ALA A 128 -13.25 -10.01 5.20
N GLN A 129 -14.21 -9.94 6.13
CA GLN A 129 -15.51 -9.33 5.89
C GLN A 129 -15.37 -7.82 5.59
N GLU A 130 -14.62 -7.09 6.42
CA GLU A 130 -14.36 -5.66 6.21
C GLU A 130 -13.62 -5.41 4.89
N CYS A 131 -12.69 -6.29 4.52
CA CYS A 131 -11.99 -6.21 3.24
C CYS A 131 -12.96 -6.36 2.05
N ARG A 132 -13.87 -7.35 2.09
CA ARG A 132 -14.88 -7.56 1.04
C ARG A 132 -15.80 -6.34 0.90
N GLU A 133 -16.27 -5.81 2.02
CA GLU A 133 -17.13 -4.63 2.04
C GLU A 133 -16.42 -3.39 1.49
N LEU A 134 -15.17 -3.14 1.90
CA LEU A 134 -14.39 -2.02 1.39
C LEU A 134 -14.14 -2.14 -0.12
N LEU A 135 -13.77 -3.33 -0.62
CA LEU A 135 -13.62 -3.56 -2.06
C LEU A 135 -14.91 -3.26 -2.81
N ALA A 136 -16.04 -3.75 -2.32
CA ALA A 136 -17.35 -3.55 -2.95
C ALA A 136 -17.76 -2.07 -3.00
N ARG A 137 -17.47 -1.29 -1.96
CA ARG A 137 -17.77 0.15 -1.93
C ARG A 137 -16.80 0.98 -2.75
N LEU A 138 -15.51 0.65 -2.72
CA LEU A 138 -14.47 1.39 -3.45
C LEU A 138 -14.52 1.17 -4.96
N ALA A 139 -14.90 -0.03 -5.42
CA ALA A 139 -14.89 -0.35 -6.85
C ALA A 139 -15.70 0.60 -7.74
N PRO A 140 -16.96 0.96 -7.42
CA PRO A 140 -17.71 1.92 -8.24
C PRO A 140 -17.11 3.34 -8.21
N VAL A 141 -16.63 3.81 -7.06
CA VAL A 141 -16.08 5.18 -6.93
C VAL A 141 -14.65 5.33 -7.44
N THR A 142 -13.97 4.21 -7.67
CA THR A 142 -12.63 4.15 -8.30
C THR A 142 -12.70 3.72 -9.77
N ALA A 143 -13.90 3.62 -10.34
CA ALA A 143 -14.09 3.29 -11.74
C ALA A 143 -13.41 4.34 -12.65
N GLY A 144 -12.71 3.88 -13.67
CA GLY A 144 -11.99 4.74 -14.62
C GLY A 144 -10.61 5.20 -14.16
N ILE A 145 -10.22 4.96 -12.90
CA ILE A 145 -8.85 5.18 -12.44
C ILE A 145 -7.92 4.22 -13.17
N ARG A 146 -6.86 4.78 -13.77
CA ARG A 146 -5.86 4.01 -14.51
C ARG A 146 -4.66 3.77 -13.63
N GLY A 147 -4.15 2.55 -13.64
CA GLY A 147 -2.92 2.16 -12.98
C GLY A 147 -2.26 0.99 -13.69
N PRO A 148 -0.95 0.78 -13.54
CA PRO A 148 -0.30 -0.41 -14.06
C PRO A 148 -0.84 -1.66 -13.34
N TYR A 149 -0.76 -2.80 -14.01
CA TYR A 149 -1.20 -4.07 -13.43
C TYR A 149 -0.27 -4.49 -12.28
N VAL A 150 -0.87 -4.85 -11.14
CA VAL A 150 -0.13 -5.31 -9.95
C VAL A 150 0.01 -6.83 -10.00
N LEU A 151 1.23 -7.31 -10.23
CA LEU A 151 1.51 -8.75 -10.44
C LEU A 151 1.38 -9.60 -9.16
N THR A 152 1.62 -9.00 -7.99
CA THR A 152 1.71 -9.71 -6.71
C THR A 152 0.36 -9.91 -6.02
N ASP A 153 -0.72 -9.39 -6.61
CA ASP A 153 -2.02 -9.26 -5.98
C ASP A 153 -3.12 -9.76 -6.93
N LYS A 154 -4.27 -10.16 -6.38
CA LYS A 154 -5.46 -10.50 -7.17
C LYS A 154 -6.23 -9.21 -7.47
N ARG A 155 -6.58 -9.00 -8.73
CA ARG A 155 -7.39 -7.84 -9.15
C ARG A 155 -8.84 -8.04 -8.68
N TYR A 156 -9.50 -6.97 -8.27
CA TYR A 156 -10.92 -6.99 -7.94
C TYR A 156 -11.75 -6.46 -9.11
N GLY A 157 -12.37 -7.37 -9.88
CA GLY A 157 -13.12 -7.01 -11.07
C GLY A 157 -12.25 -6.31 -12.12
N GLN A 158 -12.86 -5.39 -12.86
CA GLN A 158 -12.16 -4.53 -13.83
C GLN A 158 -11.63 -3.22 -13.21
N SER A 159 -11.46 -3.16 -11.89
CA SER A 159 -11.11 -1.94 -11.15
C SER A 159 -9.60 -1.67 -11.04
N ALA A 160 -9.26 -0.52 -10.46
CA ALA A 160 -7.90 -0.18 -10.04
C ALA A 160 -7.49 -0.82 -8.69
N LEU A 161 -8.37 -1.64 -8.11
CA LEU A 161 -8.19 -2.26 -6.80
C LEU A 161 -7.64 -3.67 -6.93
N TYR A 162 -6.72 -3.96 -6.03
CA TYR A 162 -6.05 -5.23 -5.90
C TYR A 162 -6.05 -5.65 -4.43
N TYR A 163 -6.03 -6.94 -4.15
CA TYR A 163 -5.95 -7.43 -2.79
C TYR A 163 -4.99 -8.60 -2.67
N ARG A 164 -4.38 -8.72 -1.49
CA ARG A 164 -3.57 -9.87 -1.10
C ARG A 164 -3.56 -10.04 0.41
N TYR A 165 -3.26 -11.26 0.85
CA TYR A 165 -2.95 -11.51 2.25
C TYR A 165 -1.48 -11.21 2.50
N GLY A 166 -1.14 -10.59 3.63
CA GLY A 166 0.26 -10.43 4.03
C GLY A 166 0.48 -9.60 5.28
N GLU A 167 1.76 -9.39 5.60
CA GLU A 167 2.21 -8.69 6.81
C GLU A 167 1.75 -7.22 6.80
N PHE A 168 1.25 -6.73 7.94
CA PHE A 168 0.89 -5.33 8.17
C PHE A 168 2.02 -4.58 8.89
N ARG A 169 2.60 -5.23 9.90
CA ARG A 169 3.68 -4.67 10.71
C ARG A 169 4.97 -5.39 10.37
N ALA A 170 5.95 -4.62 9.95
CA ALA A 170 7.25 -5.15 9.61
C ALA A 170 7.98 -5.53 10.91
N LEU A 171 7.78 -6.77 11.39
CA LEU A 171 8.34 -7.29 12.65
C LEU A 171 9.38 -8.40 12.44
N GLY A 172 9.47 -8.94 11.22
CA GLY A 172 10.38 -10.05 10.93
C GLY A 172 11.89 -9.72 11.01
N PRO A 173 12.73 -10.77 11.14
CA PRO A 173 14.19 -10.67 11.24
C PRO A 173 14.80 -10.19 9.91
N ARG A 174 16.10 -9.93 9.94
CA ARG A 174 16.88 -9.67 8.73
C ARG A 174 17.62 -10.95 8.33
N ASP A 175 17.71 -11.19 7.03
CA ASP A 175 18.53 -12.25 6.45
C ASP A 175 20.03 -11.91 6.53
N ILE A 176 20.87 -12.81 6.01
CA ILE A 176 22.33 -12.66 6.00
C ILE A 176 22.81 -11.44 5.19
N ASP A 177 21.99 -10.96 4.25
CA ASP A 177 22.27 -9.78 3.44
C ASP A 177 21.74 -8.49 4.10
N GLY A 178 21.14 -8.60 5.30
CA GLY A 178 20.54 -7.50 6.05
C GLY A 178 19.16 -7.10 5.56
N ALA A 179 18.57 -7.81 4.59
CA ALA A 179 17.23 -7.55 4.09
C ALA A 179 16.19 -8.15 5.04
N ARG A 180 15.08 -7.44 5.24
CA ARG A 180 13.99 -7.94 6.10
C ARG A 180 13.29 -9.11 5.43
N VAL A 181 13.09 -10.19 6.18
CA VAL A 181 12.19 -11.29 5.82
C VAL A 181 10.81 -10.99 6.42
N PRO A 182 9.77 -10.72 5.60
CA PRO A 182 8.43 -10.46 6.10
C PRO A 182 7.76 -11.77 6.50
N LEU A 183 7.16 -11.82 7.69
CA LEU A 183 6.68 -13.07 8.29
C LEU A 183 5.20 -12.99 8.67
N LEU A 184 4.56 -14.17 8.74
CA LEU A 184 3.17 -14.39 9.09
C LEU A 184 3.09 -15.47 10.17
N SER A 185 2.25 -15.26 11.17
CA SER A 185 2.00 -16.24 12.23
C SER A 185 0.88 -17.18 11.79
N GLY A 186 1.18 -18.47 11.69
CA GLY A 186 0.23 -19.52 11.33
C GLY A 186 -0.67 -19.93 12.52
N PRO A 187 -1.81 -20.60 12.24
CA PRO A 187 -2.75 -21.05 13.28
C PRO A 187 -2.18 -22.14 14.20
N ASP A 188 -1.15 -22.86 13.74
CA ASP A 188 -0.39 -23.88 14.46
C ASP A 188 0.80 -23.31 15.24
N GLY A 189 0.97 -21.99 15.25
CA GLY A 189 2.12 -21.32 15.84
C GLY A 189 3.38 -21.36 14.97
N LEU A 190 3.33 -21.96 13.77
CA LEU A 190 4.44 -21.92 12.83
C LEU A 190 4.55 -20.55 12.17
N THR A 191 5.77 -20.20 11.79
CA THR A 191 6.05 -18.97 11.05
C THR A 191 6.08 -19.26 9.56
N TRP A 192 5.40 -18.42 8.78
CA TRP A 192 5.32 -18.49 7.32
C TRP A 192 5.91 -17.22 6.70
N GLU A 193 6.52 -17.33 5.51
CA GLU A 193 7.01 -16.14 4.79
C GLU A 193 5.85 -15.44 4.06
N ASP A 194 5.81 -14.10 4.11
CA ASP A 194 4.98 -13.27 3.23
C ASP A 194 5.68 -13.16 1.87
N GLU A 195 5.55 -14.19 1.04
CA GLU A 195 6.17 -14.27 -0.29
C GLU A 195 5.69 -13.13 -1.20
N ARG A 196 6.63 -12.29 -1.66
CA ARG A 196 6.39 -11.14 -2.55
C ARG A 196 6.93 -11.39 -3.96
N VAL A 197 6.61 -12.56 -4.51
CA VAL A 197 6.93 -12.93 -5.89
C VAL A 197 5.95 -12.27 -6.88
N PRO A 198 6.29 -12.13 -8.18
CA PRO A 198 5.41 -11.58 -9.22
C PRO A 198 4.19 -12.45 -9.58
N ALA A 199 3.55 -13.04 -8.58
CA ALA A 199 2.34 -13.83 -8.70
C ALA A 199 1.50 -13.68 -7.42
N TYR A 200 0.18 -13.78 -7.55
CA TYR A 200 -0.70 -13.87 -6.40
C TYR A 200 -0.39 -15.11 -5.57
N ARG A 201 -0.18 -14.91 -4.26
CA ARG A 201 0.08 -15.94 -3.27
C ARG A 201 -0.67 -15.61 -1.98
N ARG A 202 -1.11 -16.66 -1.30
CA ARG A 202 -1.61 -16.63 0.08
C ARG A 202 -1.12 -17.89 0.81
N PRO A 203 -0.95 -17.84 2.14
CA PRO A 203 -0.71 -19.06 2.89
C PRO A 203 -1.87 -20.06 2.71
N PRO A 204 -1.60 -21.37 2.69
CA PRO A 204 -2.63 -22.39 2.43
C PRO A 204 -3.73 -22.41 3.50
N TRP A 205 -3.42 -21.99 4.72
CA TRP A 205 -4.35 -21.92 5.85
C TRP A 205 -5.26 -20.69 5.83
N VAL A 206 -5.03 -19.70 4.96
CA VAL A 206 -5.91 -18.55 4.79
C VAL A 206 -6.95 -18.90 3.72
N PRO A 207 -8.27 -18.96 4.02
CA PRO A 207 -9.30 -19.16 3.01
C PRO A 207 -9.25 -18.07 1.93
N GLU A 208 -9.69 -18.34 0.70
CA GLU A 208 -9.81 -17.26 -0.30
C GLU A 208 -10.73 -16.14 0.19
N LEU A 209 -10.43 -14.90 -0.25
CA LEU A 209 -11.28 -13.77 0.10
C LEU A 209 -12.67 -13.86 -0.55
N PHE A 210 -12.74 -14.44 -1.75
CA PHE A 210 -13.96 -14.69 -2.51
C PHE A 210 -13.95 -16.13 -3.03
N GLU A 211 -15.07 -16.84 -2.85
CA GLU A 211 -15.22 -18.27 -3.21
C GLU A 211 -15.34 -18.50 -4.72
N ASP A 212 -15.80 -17.49 -5.48
CA ASP A 212 -15.92 -17.52 -6.94
C ASP A 212 -14.78 -16.74 -7.61
N ASP A 213 -14.49 -17.04 -8.87
CA ASP A 213 -13.72 -16.19 -9.80
C ASP A 213 -14.46 -14.90 -10.19
N ARG A 214 -15.18 -14.28 -9.25
CA ARG A 214 -15.60 -12.88 -9.35
C ARG A 214 -14.38 -12.00 -9.11
N ALA A 215 -13.46 -12.02 -10.06
CA ALA A 215 -12.27 -11.19 -10.16
C ALA A 215 -12.20 -10.53 -11.54
#